data_AF-A0A3N7E0A9-F1
#
_entry.id   AF-A0A3N7E0A9-F1
#
_cell.length_a   1.000
_cell.length_b   1.000
_cell.length_c   1.000
_cell.angle_alpha   90.00
_cell.angle_beta   90.00
_cell.angle_gamma   90.00
#
_symmetry.space_group_name_H-M   'P 1'
#
loop_
_entity.id
_entity.type
_entity.pdbx_description
1 polymer ?
#
loop_
_entity_poly.entity_id
_entity_poly.type
_entity_poly.pdbx_seq_one_letter_code
_entity_poly.pdbx_strand_id
1 'polypeptide(L)' 'MNFVDKRMSVKRAAAILAKSGMQVNDNETSVILDFLYLLAKNYNKHEYGRNDSNPKGKSNHEKTL' A
#
# COMPACT_ATOMS: atom_id res chain seq x y z
N MET A 1 2.15 -13.49 4.85
CA MET A 1 1.03 -12.92 5.64
C MET A 1 -0.26 -13.48 5.05
N ASN A 2 -1.25 -13.84 5.85
CA ASN A 2 -2.51 -14.33 5.28
C ASN A 2 -3.41 -13.14 4.92
N PHE A 3 -3.39 -12.71 3.66
CA PHE A 3 -4.31 -11.68 3.17
C PHE A 3 -5.68 -12.32 2.91
N VAL A 4 -6.63 -12.06 3.81
CA VAL A 4 -7.97 -12.68 3.77
C VAL A 4 -8.82 -12.08 2.63
N ASP A 5 -8.55 -10.82 2.24
CA ASP A 5 -9.27 -10.07 1.20
C ASP A 5 -8.47 -9.90 -0.10
N LYS A 6 -7.82 -10.97 -0.58
CA LYS A 6 -7.22 -10.93 -1.92
C LYS A 6 -8.32 -10.92 -2.97
N ARG A 7 -8.62 -9.74 -3.53
CA ARG A 7 -9.51 -9.58 -4.70
C ARG A 7 -9.02 -10.30 -5.96
N MET A 8 -7.77 -10.78 -5.97
CA MET A 8 -7.14 -11.48 -7.09
C MET A 8 -6.69 -12.89 -6.67
N SER A 9 -7.14 -13.90 -7.42
CA SER A 9 -6.68 -15.29 -7.27
C SER A 9 -5.25 -15.46 -7.78
N VAL A 10 -4.50 -16.44 -7.24
CA VAL A 10 -3.16 -16.82 -7.71
C VAL A 10 -3.14 -17.14 -9.21
N LYS A 11 -4.09 -17.94 -9.71
CA LYS A 11 -4.17 -18.29 -11.14
C LYS A 11 -4.30 -17.07 -12.06
N ARG A 12 -5.14 -16.11 -11.67
CA ARG A 12 -5.30 -14.84 -12.41
C ARG A 12 -4.02 -14.02 -12.39
N ALA A 13 -3.32 -13.96 -11.26
CA ALA A 13 -2.04 -13.27 -11.15
C ALA A 13 -0.97 -13.95 -12.04
N ALA A 14 -0.87 -15.28 -12.01
CA ALA A 14 0.05 -16.05 -12.85
C ALA A 14 -0.19 -15.78 -14.34
N ALA A 15 -1.45 -15.75 -14.77
CA ALA A 15 -1.81 -15.44 -16.16
C ALA A 15 -1.40 -14.01 -16.58
N ILE A 16 -1.46 -13.04 -15.67
CA ILE A 16 -0.99 -11.67 -15.93
C ILE A 16 0.54 -11.64 -16.05
N LEU A 17 1.25 -12.29 -15.12
CA LEU A 17 2.71 -12.35 -15.14
C LEU A 17 3.23 -13.05 -16.41
N ALA A 18 2.58 -14.13 -16.83
CA ALA A 18 2.89 -14.83 -18.08
C ALA A 18 2.70 -13.94 -19.32
N LYS A 19 1.67 -13.10 -19.36
CA LYS A 19 1.47 -12.11 -20.44
C LYS A 19 2.61 -11.09 -20.54
N SER A 20 3.29 -10.83 -19.43
CA SER A 20 4.48 -9.98 -19.37
C SER A 20 5.78 -10.75 -19.64
N GLY A 21 5.71 -12.00 -20.09
CA GLY A 21 6.88 -12.85 -20.36
C GLY A 21 7.54 -13.41 -19.10
N MET A 22 6.93 -13.27 -17.93
CA MET A 22 7.44 -13.86 -16.68
C MET A 22 6.87 -15.26 -16.52
N GLN A 23 7.73 -16.26 -16.64
CA GLN A 23 7.37 -17.66 -16.39
C GLN A 23 7.53 -17.94 -14.89
N VAL A 24 6.42 -18.01 -14.17
CA VAL A 24 6.38 -18.24 -12.72
C VAL A 24 5.36 -19.33 -12.39
N ASN A 25 5.65 -20.10 -11.35
CA ASN A 25 4.72 -21.12 -10.82
C ASN A 25 3.77 -20.51 -9.77
N ASP A 26 2.80 -21.31 -9.29
CA ASP A 26 1.80 -20.87 -8.33
C ASP A 26 2.41 -20.41 -6.99
N ASN A 27 3.48 -21.06 -6.52
CA ASN A 27 4.16 -20.70 -5.27
C ASN A 27 4.86 -19.35 -5.41
N GLU A 28 5.62 -19.16 -6.48
CA GLU A 28 6.29 -17.89 -6.80
C GLU A 28 5.26 -16.76 -6.98
N THR A 29 4.18 -17.04 -7.70
CA THR A 29 3.07 -16.10 -7.88
C THR A 29 2.45 -15.70 -6.54
N SER A 30 2.27 -16.65 -5.62
CA SER A 30 1.73 -16.35 -4.29
C SER A 30 2.64 -15.41 -3.50
N VAL A 31 3.96 -15.62 -3.55
CA VAL A 31 4.95 -14.77 -2.87
C VAL A 31 4.96 -13.35 -3.47
N ILE A 32 4.98 -13.24 -4.80
CA ILE A 32 4.94 -11.95 -5.50
C ILE A 32 3.66 -11.20 -5.14
N LEU A 33 2.51 -11.89 -5.20
CA LEU A 33 1.21 -11.30 -4.90
C LEU A 33 1.17 -10.81 -3.44
N ASP A 34 1.67 -11.61 -2.48
CA ASP A 34 1.79 -11.20 -1.07
C ASP A 34 2.63 -9.94 -0.90
N PHE A 35 3.77 -9.88 -1.58
CA PHE A 35 4.67 -8.72 -1.52
C PHE A 35 4.00 -7.45 -2.06
N LEU A 36 3.31 -7.55 -3.19
CA LEU A 36 2.58 -6.41 -3.78
C LEU A 36 1.44 -5.92 -2.88
N TYR A 37 0.69 -6.83 -2.25
CA TYR A 37 -0.33 -6.45 -1.27
C TYR A 37 0.27 -5.77 -0.04
N LEU A 38 1.45 -6.23 0.41
CA LEU A 38 2.16 -5.58 1.51
C LEU A 38 2.60 -4.16 1.14
N LEU A 39 3.16 -3.96 -0.05
CA LEU A 39 3.51 -2.63 -0.55
C LEU A 39 2.29 -1.71 -0.62
N ALA A 40 1.19 -2.18 -1.22
CA ALA A 40 -0.03 -1.38 -1.36
C ALA A 40 -0.62 -0.97 0.01
N LYS A 41 -0.64 -1.89 0.99
CA LYS A 41 -1.12 -1.61 2.34
C LYS A 41 -0.28 -0.55 3.05
N ASN A 42 1.05 -0.63 2.91
CA ASN A 42 1.95 0.32 3.56
C ASN A 42 2.00 1.67 2.86
N TYR A 43 1.89 1.69 1.53
CA TYR A 43 1.84 2.94 0.75
C TYR A 43 0.61 3.78 1.11
N ASN A 44 -0.57 3.15 1.18
CA ASN A 44 -1.82 3.84 1.54
C ASN A 44 -1.84 4.35 2.98
N LYS A 45 -0.98 3.83 3.87
CA LYS A 45 -0.88 4.30 5.25
C LYS A 45 -0.21 5.68 5.35
N HIS A 46 0.60 6.08 4.38
CA HIS A 46 1.21 7.41 4.33
C HIS A 46 0.24 8.51 3.85
N GLU A 47 -0.81 8.16 3.09
CA GLU A 47 -1.82 9.11 2.61
C GLU A 47 -2.83 9.47 3.72
N TYR A 48 -3.06 8.58 4.69
CA TYR A 48 -3.90 8.87 5.87
C TYR A 48 -3.20 9.72 6.96
N GLY A 49 -1.90 9.99 6.81
CA GLY A 49 -1.12 10.80 7.75
C GLY A 49 -0.93 12.26 7.35
N ARG A 50 -1.46 12.71 6.20
CA ARG A 50 -1.35 14.11 5.72
C ARG A 50 -2.56 15.00 6.05
N ASN A 51 -3.49 14.56 6.90
CA ASN A 51 -4.60 15.41 7.36
C ASN A 51 -4.47 15.89 8.81
N ASP A 52 -3.40 15.53 9.53
CA ASP A 52 -3.21 15.92 10.94
C ASP A 52 -2.22 17.07 11.14
N SER A 53 -1.83 17.77 10.07
CA SER A 53 -1.09 19.03 10.19
C SER A 53 -1.90 20.16 9.58
N ASN A 54 -2.97 20.54 10.26
CA ASN A 54 -3.33 21.95 10.32
C ASN A 54 -2.40 22.58 11.36
N PRO A 55 -1.28 23.25 10.99
CA PRO A 55 -0.62 24.13 11.93
C PRO A 55 -1.58 25.31 12.13
N LYS A 56 -2.51 25.18 13.08
CA LYS A 56 -3.15 26.34 13.68
C LYS A 56 -2.00 27.21 14.17
N GLY A 57 -1.68 28.24 13.40
CA GLY A 57 -0.73 29.26 13.78
C GLY A 57 -1.15 29.78 15.15
N LYS A 58 -0.41 29.38 16.18
CA LYS A 58 -0.38 30.13 17.42
C LYS A 58 0.41 31.39 17.08
N SER A 59 -0.27 32.34 16.44
CA SER A 59 0.16 33.72 16.43
C SER A 59 0.17 34.14 17.89
N ASN A 60 1.37 34.18 18.47
CA ASN A 60 1.58 34.87 19.73
C ASN A 60 1.45 36.35 19.40
N HIS A 61 0.24 36.90 19.45
CA HIS A 61 0.10 38.32 19.73
C HIS A 61 0.55 38.49 21.18
N GLU A 62 1.77 38.99 21.34
CA GLU A 62 2.26 39.59 22.57
C GLU A 62 1.17 40.50 23.12
N LYS A 63 0.62 40.11 24.27
CA LYS A 63 -0.13 41.04 25.12
C LYS A 63 0.90 41.92 25.82
N THR A 64 1.06 43.10 25.25
CA THR A 64 1.23 44.43 25.87
C THR A 64 1.87 44.51 27.26
N LEU A 65 2.93 45.33 27.36
CA LEU A 65 3.08 46.38 28.38
C LEU A 65 4.04 47.46 27.87
#